data_AF-A0A6H1ZEN3-F1
#
_entry.id   AF-A0A6H1ZEN3-F1
#
_cell.length_a   1.000
_cell.length_b   1.000
_cell.length_c   1.000
_cell.angle_alpha   90.00
_cell.angle_beta   90.00
_cell.angle_gamma   90.00
#
_symmetry.space_group_name_H-M   'P 1'
#
loop_
_entity.id
_entity.type
_entity.pdbx_description
1 polymer ?
#
loop_
_entity_poly.entity_id
_entity_poly.type
_entity_poly.pdbx_seq_one_letter_code
_entity_poly.pdbx_strand_id
1 'polypeptide(L)'
;MELNDLIGYIKELDLKAVDIICKKNHDYAAPESDKDNPLKLFKNLMACEFMGITKTEQGMLIRLTDKFSRLCNLLKEGHKIAVKDESLEDTVIDIQNYLKLLLAYRKVKKSYENPPQGQKPD
;
A
#
# COMPACT_ATOMS: atom_id res chain seq x y z
N MET A 1 17.56 0.31 -23.95
CA MET A 1 16.12 0.19 -23.67
C MET A 1 15.46 1.31 -24.44
N GLU A 2 14.61 0.98 -25.41
CA GLU A 2 13.83 1.96 -26.15
C GLU A 2 12.59 2.40 -25.33
N LEU A 3 11.90 3.46 -25.74
CA LEU A 3 10.72 3.97 -25.02
C LEU A 3 9.62 2.90 -24.85
N ASN A 4 9.39 2.10 -25.88
CA ASN A 4 8.38 1.03 -25.82
C ASN A 4 8.77 -0.06 -24.83
N ASP A 5 10.05 -0.41 -24.74
CA ASP A 5 10.56 -1.38 -23.79
C ASP A 5 10.38 -0.87 -22.36
N LEU A 6 10.69 0.42 -22.12
CA LEU A 6 10.50 1.07 -20.82
C LEU A 6 9.03 1.07 -20.39
N ILE A 7 8.12 1.45 -21.29
CA ILE A 7 6.68 1.45 -21.01
C ILE A 7 6.20 0.02 -20.75
N GLY A 8 6.68 -0.96 -21.51
CA GLY A 8 6.39 -2.38 -21.30
C GLY A 8 6.80 -2.82 -19.90
N TYR A 9 8.03 -2.54 -19.50
CA TYR A 9 8.55 -2.88 -18.17
C TYR A 9 7.75 -2.22 -17.04
N ILE A 10 7.40 -0.93 -17.15
CA ILE A 10 6.60 -0.23 -16.13
C ILE A 10 5.21 -0.88 -15.98
N LYS A 11 4.58 -1.27 -17.10
CA LYS A 11 3.28 -1.95 -17.05
C LYS A 11 3.37 -3.31 -16.35
N GLU A 12 4.43 -4.07 -16.61
CA GLU A 12 4.68 -5.34 -15.92
C GLU A 12 4.83 -5.13 -14.41
N LEU A 13 5.59 -4.11 -13.98
CA LEU A 13 5.71 -3.75 -12.57
C LEU A 13 4.37 -3.37 -11.95
N ASP A 14 3.55 -2.57 -12.65
CA ASP A 14 2.21 -2.19 -12.18
C ASP A 14 1.27 -3.40 -12.02
N LEU A 15 1.33 -4.37 -12.94
CA LEU A 15 0.56 -5.61 -12.84
C LEU A 15 0.98 -6.44 -11.62
N LYS A 16 2.29 -6.61 -11.40
CA LYS A 16 2.81 -7.27 -10.20
C LYS A 16 2.39 -6.53 -8.92
N ALA A 17 2.44 -5.20 -8.95
CA ALA A 17 2.06 -4.35 -7.84
C ALA A 17 0.59 -4.56 -7.44
N VAL A 18 -0.31 -4.65 -8.42
CA VAL A 18 -1.75 -4.95 -8.21
C VAL A 18 -1.94 -6.35 -7.61
N ASP A 19 -1.28 -7.36 -8.16
CA ASP A 19 -1.36 -8.74 -7.64
C ASP A 19 -0.93 -8.81 -6.16
N ILE A 20 0.14 -8.12 -5.80
CA ILE A 20 0.62 -8.03 -4.41
C ILE A 20 -0.40 -7.35 -3.49
N ILE A 21 -1.06 -6.26 -3.95
CA ILE A 21 -2.13 -5.62 -3.17
C ILE A 21 -3.27 -6.60 -2.92
N CYS A 22 -3.72 -7.32 -3.96
CA CYS A 22 -4.81 -8.30 -3.83
C CYS A 22 -4.48 -9.39 -2.82
N LYS A 23 -3.29 -9.99 -2.92
CA LYS A 23 -2.81 -11.03 -1.99
C LYS A 23 -2.73 -10.51 -0.55
N LYS A 24 -2.06 -9.38 -0.33
CA LYS A 24 -1.96 -8.77 1.01
C LYS A 24 -3.33 -8.36 1.56
N ASN A 25 -4.23 -7.85 0.72
CA ASN A 25 -5.57 -7.47 1.20
C ASN A 25 -6.38 -8.68 1.68
N HIS A 26 -6.32 -9.79 0.94
CA HIS A 26 -6.94 -11.05 1.34
C HIS A 26 -6.46 -11.47 2.74
N ASP A 27 -5.15 -11.46 2.97
CA ASP A 27 -4.54 -11.91 4.23
C ASP A 27 -4.79 -10.96 5.41
N TYR A 28 -4.73 -9.63 5.17
CA TYR A 28 -4.67 -8.63 6.25
C TYR A 28 -5.95 -7.83 6.47
N ALA A 29 -6.86 -7.75 5.50
CA ALA A 29 -8.06 -6.90 5.60
C ALA A 29 -9.34 -7.68 5.92
N ALA A 30 -9.34 -9.01 5.80
CA ALA A 30 -10.51 -9.89 5.97
C ALA A 30 -11.81 -9.27 5.38
N PRO A 31 -11.82 -8.87 4.10
CA PRO A 31 -12.84 -7.98 3.52
C PRO A 31 -14.26 -8.56 3.46
N GLU A 32 -14.40 -9.88 3.69
CA GLU A 32 -15.68 -10.57 3.74
C GLU A 32 -16.45 -10.36 5.06
N SER A 33 -15.76 -9.91 6.12
CA SER A 33 -16.32 -9.75 7.46
C SER A 33 -17.25 -8.55 7.66
N ASP A 34 -17.26 -7.59 6.75
CA ASP A 34 -17.94 -6.30 6.92
C ASP A 34 -18.28 -5.72 5.53
N LYS A 35 -19.39 -6.12 4.92
CA LYS A 35 -19.61 -5.84 3.49
C LYS A 35 -19.84 -4.36 3.18
N ASP A 36 -20.45 -3.64 4.11
CA ASP A 36 -20.96 -2.28 3.89
C ASP A 36 -19.98 -1.17 4.26
N ASN A 37 -18.87 -1.51 4.92
CA ASN A 37 -17.84 -0.54 5.28
C ASN A 37 -16.71 -0.48 4.23
N PRO A 38 -16.62 0.57 3.38
CA PRO A 38 -15.57 0.67 2.38
C PRO A 38 -14.17 0.81 2.98
N LEU A 39 -14.05 1.24 4.25
CA LEU A 39 -12.76 1.33 4.96
C LEU A 39 -12.21 -0.04 5.35
N LYS A 40 -13.00 -1.12 5.25
CA LYS A 40 -12.55 -2.48 5.56
C LYS A 40 -11.27 -2.88 4.85
N LEU A 41 -11.09 -2.40 3.61
CA LEU A 41 -9.93 -2.68 2.76
C LEU A 41 -8.62 -2.15 3.36
N PHE A 42 -8.70 -1.24 4.35
CA PHE A 42 -7.56 -0.61 5.00
C PHE A 42 -7.46 -0.98 6.49
N LYS A 43 -8.21 -1.98 6.98
CA LYS A 43 -8.26 -2.37 8.40
C LYS A 43 -6.88 -2.53 9.03
N ASN A 44 -5.96 -3.22 8.34
CA ASN A 44 -4.60 -3.44 8.81
C ASN A 44 -3.77 -2.14 8.91
N LEU A 45 -4.04 -1.15 8.05
CA LEU A 45 -3.38 0.15 8.09
C LEU A 45 -3.95 1.02 9.22
N MET A 46 -5.27 0.96 9.43
CA MET A 46 -5.97 1.67 10.50
C MET A 46 -5.72 1.08 11.89
N ALA A 47 -5.18 -0.13 11.98
CA ALA A 47 -4.91 -0.81 13.25
C ALA A 47 -4.06 0.06 14.21
N CYS A 48 -3.07 0.79 13.70
CA CYS A 48 -2.25 1.68 14.52
C CYS A 48 -3.06 2.81 15.17
N GLU A 49 -4.08 3.33 14.47
CA GLU A 49 -4.97 4.37 14.99
C GLU A 49 -6.00 3.79 15.95
N PHE A 50 -6.55 2.62 15.64
CA PHE A 50 -7.46 1.89 16.54
C PHE A 50 -6.79 1.54 17.88
N MET A 51 -5.50 1.20 17.86
CA MET A 51 -4.70 0.94 19.05
C MET A 51 -4.23 2.21 19.78
N GLY A 52 -4.57 3.41 19.28
CA GLY A 52 -4.18 4.68 19.90
C GLY A 52 -2.68 5.03 19.77
N ILE A 53 -1.96 4.40 18.84
CA ILE A 53 -0.50 4.60 18.66
C ILE A 53 -0.23 5.88 17.86
N THR A 54 -0.84 6.01 16.67
CA THR A 54 -0.66 7.15 15.78
C THR A 54 -1.81 7.22 14.77
N LYS A 55 -1.91 8.30 13.99
CA LYS A 55 -2.90 8.37 12.90
C LYS A 55 -2.56 7.40 11.77
N THR A 56 -3.58 6.89 11.09
CA THR A 56 -3.41 5.91 10.00
C THR A 56 -2.40 6.39 8.96
N GLU A 57 -2.50 7.65 8.52
CA GLU A 57 -1.59 8.25 7.55
C GLU A 57 -0.14 8.29 8.08
N GLN A 58 0.06 8.59 9.35
CA GLN A 58 1.39 8.58 10.00
C GLN A 58 1.95 7.15 10.08
N GLY A 59 1.11 6.16 10.42
CA GLY A 59 1.49 4.75 10.41
C GLY A 59 1.91 4.25 9.03
N MET A 60 1.26 4.72 7.96
CA MET A 60 1.69 4.44 6.59
C MET A 60 3.04 5.07 6.24
N LEU A 61 3.29 6.31 6.70
CA LEU A 61 4.59 6.96 6.52
C LEU A 61 5.71 6.23 7.25
N ILE A 62 5.49 5.75 8.47
CA ILE A 62 6.46 4.92 9.20
C ILE A 62 6.82 3.68 8.39
N ARG A 63 5.82 2.97 7.85
CA ARG A 63 6.03 1.78 7.01
C ARG A 63 6.79 2.11 5.72
N LEU A 64 6.55 3.28 5.13
CA LEU A 64 7.34 3.78 3.98
C LEU A 64 8.78 4.08 4.38
N THR A 65 9.03 4.67 5.55
CA THR A 65 10.38 4.93 6.07
C THR A 65 11.18 3.63 6.19
N ASP A 66 10.58 2.53 6.66
CA ASP A 66 11.25 1.23 6.70
C ASP A 66 11.68 0.75 5.30
N LYS A 67 10.82 0.98 4.29
CA LYS A 67 11.09 0.57 2.91
C LYS A 67 12.12 1.45 2.23
N PHE A 68 12.10 2.76 2.47
CA PHE A 68 13.17 3.66 2.03
C PHE A 68 14.50 3.31 2.68
N SER A 69 14.51 3.01 3.98
CA SER A 69 15.72 2.56 4.68
C SER A 69 16.29 1.30 4.05
N ARG A 70 15.43 0.34 3.69
CA ARG A 70 15.83 -0.87 2.94
C ARG A 70 16.38 -0.53 1.56
N LEU A 71 15.68 0.32 0.80
CA LEU A 71 16.10 0.75 -0.53
C LEU A 71 17.50 1.38 -0.49
N CYS A 72 17.77 2.26 0.47
CA CYS A 72 19.09 2.85 0.67
C CYS A 72 20.18 1.79 0.94
N ASN A 73 19.88 0.76 1.72
CA ASN A 73 20.82 -0.33 1.98
C ASN A 73 21.07 -1.21 0.75
N LEU A 74 20.03 -1.53 -0.01
CA LEU A 74 20.14 -2.36 -1.22
C LEU A 74 20.92 -1.66 -2.34
N LEU A 75 20.85 -0.33 -2.41
CA LEU A 75 21.60 0.47 -3.38
C LEU A 75 23.05 0.73 -2.95
N LYS A 76 23.45 0.38 -1.73
CA LYS A 76 24.81 0.62 -1.23
C LYS A 76 25.78 -0.40 -1.83
N GLU A 77 26.84 0.10 -2.45
CA GLU A 77 27.91 -0.75 -3.01
C GLU A 77 28.50 -1.68 -1.95
N GLY A 78 28.72 -2.94 -2.34
CA GLY A 78 29.27 -3.98 -1.46
C GLY A 78 28.28 -4.54 -0.43
N HIS A 79 27.02 -4.10 -0.40
CA HIS A 79 26.01 -4.69 0.47
C HIS A 79 25.62 -6.09 -0.03
N LYS A 80 25.77 -7.11 0.82
CA LYS A 80 25.36 -8.48 0.51
C LYS A 80 23.90 -8.65 0.91
N ILE A 81 23.05 -8.89 -0.08
CA ILE A 81 21.63 -9.22 0.13
C ILE A 81 21.55 -10.56 0.86
N ALA A 82 21.12 -10.53 2.12
CA ALA A 82 20.97 -11.73 2.95
C ALA A 82 19.56 -12.34 2.82
N VAL A 83 18.55 -11.52 2.54
CA VAL A 83 17.14 -11.93 2.42
C VAL A 83 16.76 -11.93 0.93
N LYS A 84 16.55 -13.12 0.36
CA LYS A 84 16.30 -13.26 -1.09
C LYS A 84 14.93 -12.76 -1.53
N ASP A 85 13.93 -12.86 -0.65
CA ASP A 85 12.53 -12.50 -0.93
C ASP A 85 12.24 -11.00 -0.70
N GLU A 86 13.29 -10.18 -0.53
CA GLU A 86 13.20 -8.73 -0.36
C GLU A 86 14.13 -8.02 -1.33
N SER A 87 13.96 -8.32 -2.63
CA SER A 87 14.80 -7.76 -3.68
C SER A 87 14.61 -6.24 -3.82
N LEU A 88 15.46 -5.62 -4.64
CA LEU A 88 15.33 -4.21 -5.01
C LEU A 88 13.98 -3.94 -5.69
N GLU A 89 13.57 -4.81 -6.62
CA GLU A 89 12.30 -4.70 -7.32
C GLU A 89 11.12 -4.81 -6.35
N ASP A 90 11.13 -5.81 -5.45
CA ASP A 90 10.07 -5.98 -4.45
C ASP A 90 9.95 -4.76 -3.53
N THR A 91 11.08 -4.19 -3.13
CA THR A 91 11.12 -3.00 -2.27
C THR A 91 10.53 -1.78 -2.99
N VAL A 92 10.84 -1.59 -4.27
CA VAL A 92 10.27 -0.49 -5.09
C VAL A 92 8.77 -0.68 -5.28
N ILE A 93 8.32 -1.90 -5.57
CA ILE A 93 6.89 -2.22 -5.71
C ILE A 93 6.14 -1.96 -4.40
N ASP A 94 6.71 -2.34 -3.25
CA ASP A 94 6.12 -2.06 -1.94
C ASP A 94 5.96 -0.56 -1.69
N ILE A 95 6.98 0.25 -2.01
CA ILE A 95 6.91 1.72 -1.90
C ILE A 95 5.77 2.26 -2.78
N GLN A 96 5.72 1.83 -4.05
CA GLN A 96 4.68 2.24 -4.99
C GLN A 96 3.29 1.89 -4.47
N ASN A 97 3.12 0.68 -3.93
CA ASN A 97 1.87 0.21 -3.37
C ASN A 97 1.44 1.00 -2.14
N TYR A 98 2.34 1.31 -1.20
CA TYR A 98 2.00 2.14 -0.04
C TYR A 98 1.57 3.56 -0.44
N LEU A 99 2.19 4.16 -1.45
CA LEU A 99 1.79 5.47 -1.97
C LEU A 99 0.40 5.42 -2.62
N LYS A 100 0.14 4.41 -3.46
CA LYS A 100 -1.19 4.17 -4.08
C LYS A 100 -2.27 3.93 -3.01
N LEU A 101 -1.97 3.10 -2.01
CA LEU A 101 -2.86 2.81 -0.89
C LEU A 101 -3.15 4.05 -0.04
N LEU A 102 -2.16 4.93 0.18
CA LEU A 102 -2.36 6.17 0.93
C LEU A 102 -3.37 7.08 0.22
N LEU A 103 -3.22 7.25 -1.10
CA LEU A 103 -4.16 8.01 -1.91
C LEU A 103 -5.57 7.37 -1.90
N ALA A 104 -5.64 6.05 -2.05
CA ALA A 104 -6.90 5.32 -2.02
C ALA A 104 -7.61 5.46 -0.66
N TYR A 105 -6.88 5.29 0.44
CA TYR A 105 -7.40 5.45 1.80
C TYR A 105 -7.95 6.86 2.01
N ARG A 106 -7.18 7.91 1.66
CA ARG A 106 -7.64 9.30 1.80
C ARG A 106 -8.89 9.60 0.98
N LYS A 107 -8.98 9.05 -0.23
CA LYS A 107 -10.17 9.19 -1.09
C LYS A 107 -11.39 8.56 -0.43
N VAL A 108 -11.26 7.30 0.03
CA VAL A 108 -12.37 6.56 0.66
C VAL A 108 -12.77 7.20 1.99
N LYS A 109 -11.82 7.55 2.85
CA LYS A 109 -12.04 8.24 4.12
C LYS A 109 -12.82 9.54 3.94
N LYS A 110 -12.40 10.39 2.99
CA LYS A 110 -13.08 11.66 2.71
C LYS A 110 -14.54 11.45 2.29
N SER A 111 -14.79 10.48 1.41
CA SER A 111 -16.15 10.13 0.97
C SER A 111 -17.00 9.53 2.08
N TYR A 112 -16.40 8.80 3.02
CA TYR A 112 -17.08 8.21 4.17
C TYR A 112 -17.41 9.25 5.26
N GLU A 113 -16.50 10.19 5.54
CA GLU A 113 -16.70 11.27 6.52
C GLU A 113 -17.63 12.37 5.99
N ASN A 114 -17.67 12.59 4.67
CA ASN A 114 -18.51 13.58 4.01
C ASN A 114 -19.31 12.92 2.87
N PRO A 115 -20.33 12.11 3.19
CA PRO A 115 -21.15 11.49 2.17
C PRO A 115 -21.87 12.58 1.37
N PRO A 116 -22.04 12.41 0.04
CA PRO A 116 -22.82 13.35 -0.76
C PRO A 116 -24.24 13.45 -0.17
N GLN A 117 -24.70 14.69 0.04
CA GLN A 117 -26.04 14.96 0.57
C GLN A 117 -27.09 14.32 -0.36
N GLY A 118 -27.81 13.30 0.12
CA GLY A 118 -28.93 12.69 -0.62
C GLY A 118 -29.11 11.18 -0.50
N GLN A 119 -28.21 10.43 0.14
CA GLN A 119 -28.45 9.01 0.45
C GLN A 119 -28.54 8.82 1.97
N LYS A 120 -29.76 8.91 2.50
CA LYS A 120 -30.08 8.31 3.79
C LYS A 120 -30.13 6.79 3.58
N PRO A 121 -29.50 5.97 4.44
CA PRO A 121 -29.87 4.56 4.53
C PRO A 121 -31.25 4.46 5.18
N ASP A 122 -32.14 3.70 4.55
CA ASP A 122 -33.33 3.11 5.18
C ASP A 122 -32.90 2.07 6.23
#